data_AF-A0A7S3GN95-F1
#
_entry.id   AF-A0A7S3GN95-F1
#
_cell.length_a   1.000
_cell.length_b   1.000
_cell.length_c   1.000
_cell.angle_alpha   90.00
_cell.angle_beta   90.00
_cell.angle_gamma   90.00
#
_symmetry.space_group_name_H-M   'P 1'
#
loop_
_entity.id
_entity.type
_entity.pdbx_description
1 polymer ?
#
loop_
_entity_poly.entity_id
_entity_poly.type
_entity_poly.pdbx_seq_one_letter_code
_entity_poly.pdbx_strand_id
1 'polypeptide(L)'
;GTIGTGAPLHSLSLSNIDEFLWTDSNQPSTPHGDGPSSAVRERTMKEVDDSRMIVRVVSSHSAKVHLDSARPMLAAAQFLAVEDVSGAISVLSNNCEHDMAYALAQCFQKDTAPHIIDMADRVASFGSIDLAVEMLVTLTNGEEEVGLMISRYCNATTTEELIAKYNLRPLSAWMHRANEEEQIGSDAESVTSYVIAQSYNRAVKVGIEVLRRLIREPLELSAGTKKLVRALKFVKAEELEEPLRMQFLLIMLWFSAHEAAGLGLWDTACCMLNLLHLSCSLVTTFPLSETDIQFQLMNFKVCAGKKKDAVAMIEKMMRTQSLQPSSDNTIPLALRQLSDLLVTHSPVENTFLVSLAFKNRNIVSPMRMAEGGVWGDHTPAIMKIIQKLSVTMSLPNIGSLATKRRTAFDESEAGLDWNERNASSVLQGSLLPTSNMHLKLYTSAISNTRIQGRVVVLSERGSYASINEAISWRRVNPFSPVLDGKIINL
;
A
#
# COMPACT_ATOMS: atom_id res chain seq x y z
N GLY A 1 -29.65 -51.77 -30.20
CA GLY A 1 -28.51 -52.69 -30.31
C GLY A 1 -27.23 -51.89 -30.20
N THR A 2 -26.40 -52.25 -29.21
CA THR A 2 -24.93 -52.05 -29.08
C THR A 2 -24.39 -50.61 -29.22
N ILE A 3 -24.00 -49.88 -28.17
CA ILE A 3 -22.98 -50.11 -27.10
C ILE A 3 -21.57 -50.36 -27.66
N GLY A 4 -20.63 -49.48 -27.28
CA GLY A 4 -19.18 -49.63 -27.45
C GLY A 4 -18.42 -48.35 -27.02
N THR A 5 -18.23 -48.14 -25.70
CA THR A 5 -16.92 -48.05 -24.99
C THR A 5 -16.14 -46.75 -25.26
N GLY A 6 -16.03 -45.75 -24.38
CA GLY A 6 -15.86 -45.81 -22.93
C GLY A 6 -14.37 -45.91 -22.59
N ALA A 7 -13.66 -44.78 -22.56
CA ALA A 7 -12.31 -44.65 -22.00
C ALA A 7 -12.27 -43.51 -20.98
N PRO A 8 -11.51 -43.65 -19.88
CA PRO A 8 -11.85 -43.02 -18.60
C PRO A 8 -11.13 -41.69 -18.39
N LEU A 9 -11.87 -40.75 -17.78
CA LEU A 9 -11.32 -39.57 -17.11
C LEU A 9 -10.38 -40.03 -16.00
N HIS A 10 -9.10 -39.72 -16.13
CA HIS A 10 -8.14 -39.84 -15.04
C HIS A 10 -8.58 -38.93 -13.88
N SER A 11 -9.08 -39.54 -12.82
CA SER A 11 -9.20 -38.96 -11.50
C SER A 11 -7.80 -38.57 -11.00
N LEU A 12 -7.52 -37.27 -10.94
CA LEU A 12 -6.39 -36.76 -10.16
C LEU A 12 -6.73 -36.96 -8.68
N SER A 13 -6.10 -37.96 -8.05
CA SER A 13 -6.28 -38.24 -6.64
C SER A 13 -5.76 -37.08 -5.80
N LEU A 14 -6.62 -36.55 -4.94
CA LEU A 14 -6.32 -35.66 -3.83
C LEU A 14 -5.59 -36.42 -2.71
N SER A 15 -4.47 -37.09 -3.02
CA SER A 15 -3.79 -37.98 -2.07
C SER A 15 -2.53 -37.38 -1.43
N ASN A 16 -2.11 -36.15 -1.76
CA ASN A 16 -0.78 -35.65 -1.35
C ASN A 16 -0.80 -34.37 -0.49
N ILE A 17 -1.94 -33.99 0.10
CA ILE A 17 -2.03 -32.79 0.98
C ILE A 17 -2.43 -33.15 2.43
N ASP A 18 -3.05 -34.31 2.67
CA ASP A 18 -3.46 -34.71 4.04
C ASP A 18 -2.38 -35.45 4.84
N GLU A 19 -1.29 -35.91 4.20
CA GLU A 19 -0.31 -36.79 4.85
C GLU A 19 0.78 -36.05 5.66
N PHE A 20 0.78 -34.71 5.69
CA PHE A 20 1.82 -33.94 6.38
C PHE A 20 1.33 -33.06 7.54
N LEU A 21 0.01 -32.95 7.77
CA LEU A 21 -0.56 -32.04 8.78
C LEU A 21 -1.53 -32.68 9.79
N TRP A 22 -1.83 -33.98 9.68
CA TRP A 22 -2.84 -34.64 10.53
C TRP A 22 -2.44 -36.01 11.12
N THR A 23 -1.15 -36.31 11.29
CA THR A 23 -0.75 -37.45 12.12
C THR A 23 -0.49 -37.01 13.56
N ASP A 24 -1.32 -37.56 14.45
CA ASP A 24 -1.23 -37.59 15.93
C ASP A 24 -1.75 -36.39 16.72
N SER A 25 -3.05 -36.15 16.61
CA SER A 25 -3.84 -35.48 17.64
C SER A 25 -5.23 -36.10 17.81
N ASN A 26 -5.30 -37.41 18.11
CA ASN A 26 -6.38 -38.05 18.88
C ASN A 26 -6.22 -39.58 18.92
N GLN A 27 -5.53 -40.09 19.94
CA GLN A 27 -5.83 -41.41 20.50
C GLN A 27 -6.04 -41.27 22.01
N PRO A 28 -7.15 -41.79 22.57
CA PRO A 28 -7.33 -41.85 24.02
C PRO A 28 -6.41 -42.93 24.58
N SER A 29 -5.40 -42.52 25.34
CA SER A 29 -4.44 -43.41 25.99
C SER A 29 -5.09 -44.21 27.12
N THR A 30 -5.11 -45.53 26.97
CA THR A 30 -5.39 -46.49 28.06
C THR A 30 -4.21 -46.55 29.03
N PRO A 31 -4.43 -46.72 30.35
CA PRO A 31 -3.37 -46.64 31.34
C PRO A 31 -2.67 -48.00 31.51
N HIS A 32 -1.41 -48.10 31.06
CA HIS A 32 -0.53 -49.22 31.41
C HIS A 32 0.87 -48.71 31.78
N GLY A 33 1.22 -48.93 33.06
CA GLY A 33 2.47 -49.59 33.46
C GLY A 33 3.73 -48.73 33.55
N ASP A 34 4.08 -48.42 34.79
CA ASP A 34 5.37 -47.95 35.31
C ASP A 34 6.63 -48.27 34.48
N GLY A 35 7.32 -47.21 34.05
CA GLY A 35 8.69 -47.19 33.50
C GLY A 35 9.29 -45.78 33.66
N PRO A 36 10.62 -45.64 33.82
CA PRO A 36 11.21 -44.54 34.60
C PRO A 36 11.07 -43.18 33.92
N SER A 37 10.66 -42.21 34.74
CA SER A 37 10.51 -40.78 34.46
C SER A 37 11.70 -40.20 33.69
N SER A 38 11.56 -40.14 32.36
CA SER A 38 12.23 -39.13 31.55
C SER A 38 11.57 -37.81 31.92
N ALA A 39 12.20 -37.04 32.81
CA ALA A 39 11.77 -35.69 33.15
C ALA A 39 11.66 -34.86 31.85
N VAL A 40 10.44 -34.75 31.31
CA VAL A 40 10.12 -33.82 30.24
C VAL A 40 10.29 -32.45 30.86
N ARG A 41 11.44 -31.82 30.63
CA ARG A 41 11.70 -30.45 31.05
C ARG A 41 10.60 -29.57 30.46
N GLU A 42 9.77 -29.04 31.33
CA GLU A 42 8.77 -28.05 30.98
C GLU A 42 9.48 -26.86 30.33
N ARG A 43 9.11 -26.52 29.09
CA ARG A 43 9.74 -25.39 28.39
C ARG A 43 9.47 -24.13 29.19
N THR A 44 10.48 -23.29 29.30
CA THR A 44 10.29 -21.99 29.93
C THR A 44 9.35 -21.14 29.07
N MET A 45 8.57 -20.25 29.70
CA MET A 45 7.68 -19.30 28.99
C MET A 45 8.43 -18.57 27.85
N LYS A 46 9.69 -18.19 28.11
CA LYS A 46 10.58 -17.55 27.14
C LYS A 46 10.89 -18.44 25.93
N GLU A 47 11.14 -19.73 26.12
CA GLU A 47 11.38 -20.68 25.01
C GLU A 47 10.12 -20.89 24.17
N VAL A 48 8.94 -20.83 24.79
CA VAL A 48 7.65 -20.91 24.08
C VAL A 48 7.43 -19.65 23.24
N ASP A 49 7.71 -18.46 23.78
CA ASP A 49 7.59 -17.20 23.07
C ASP A 49 8.60 -17.09 21.91
N ASP A 50 9.84 -17.50 22.13
CA ASP A 50 10.86 -17.59 21.08
C ASP A 50 10.43 -18.55 19.96
N SER A 51 9.81 -19.68 20.31
CA SER A 51 9.28 -20.65 19.33
C SER A 51 8.13 -20.05 18.52
N ARG A 52 7.19 -19.35 19.17
CA ARG A 52 6.07 -18.67 18.49
C ARG A 52 6.57 -17.59 17.54
N MET A 53 7.58 -16.82 17.95
CA MET A 53 8.18 -15.79 17.10
C MET A 53 8.82 -16.38 15.84
N ILE A 54 9.56 -17.48 15.96
CA ILE A 54 10.17 -18.15 14.80
C ILE A 54 9.09 -18.60 13.81
N VAL A 55 8.01 -19.22 14.30
CA VAL A 55 6.91 -19.69 13.44
C VAL A 55 6.24 -18.51 12.72
N ARG A 56 6.04 -17.37 13.38
CA ARG A 56 5.51 -16.15 12.75
C ARG A 56 6.44 -15.61 11.66
N VAL A 57 7.75 -15.55 11.91
CA VAL A 57 8.74 -15.10 10.92
C VAL A 57 8.75 -16.02 9.69
N VAL A 58 8.72 -17.34 9.90
CA VAL A 58 8.67 -18.32 8.79
C VAL A 58 7.36 -18.17 8.01
N SER A 59 6.24 -18.00 8.70
CA SER A 59 4.92 -17.84 8.06
C SER A 59 4.85 -16.58 7.20
N SER A 60 5.41 -15.45 7.67
CA SER A 60 5.50 -14.24 6.85
C SER A 60 6.44 -14.36 5.67
N HIS A 61 7.57 -15.06 5.84
CA HIS A 61 8.45 -15.33 4.70
C HIS A 61 7.75 -16.21 3.65
N SER A 62 7.04 -17.25 4.10
CA SER A 62 6.23 -18.12 3.25
C SER A 62 5.11 -17.33 2.54
N ALA A 63 4.39 -16.48 3.28
CA ALA A 63 3.36 -15.61 2.74
C ALA A 63 3.92 -14.70 1.64
N LYS A 64 5.12 -14.14 1.85
CA LYS A 64 5.81 -13.34 0.84
C LYS A 64 6.06 -14.13 -0.44
N VAL A 65 6.59 -15.35 -0.34
CA VAL A 65 6.82 -16.21 -1.52
C VAL A 65 5.50 -16.47 -2.28
N HIS A 66 4.40 -16.64 -1.56
CA HIS A 66 3.08 -16.79 -2.18
C HIS A 66 2.57 -15.51 -2.84
N LEU A 67 2.77 -14.34 -2.25
CA LEU A 67 2.44 -13.05 -2.87
C LEU A 67 3.32 -12.77 -4.10
N ASP A 68 4.60 -13.10 -4.05
CA ASP A 68 5.52 -13.01 -5.19
C ASP A 68 5.06 -13.91 -6.35
N SER A 69 4.30 -14.97 -6.04
CA SER A 69 3.67 -15.87 -7.01
C SER A 69 2.21 -15.51 -7.33
N ALA A 70 1.73 -14.34 -6.87
CA ALA A 70 0.36 -13.86 -6.99
C ALA A 70 -0.72 -14.83 -6.46
N ARG A 71 -0.49 -15.41 -5.27
CA ARG A 71 -1.42 -16.29 -4.58
C ARG A 71 -1.84 -15.70 -3.23
N PRO A 72 -2.63 -14.62 -3.21
CA PRO A 72 -2.99 -13.90 -1.99
C PRO A 72 -3.77 -14.77 -0.98
N MET A 73 -4.60 -15.70 -1.44
CA MET A 73 -5.32 -16.62 -0.56
C MET A 73 -4.36 -17.57 0.19
N LEU A 74 -3.33 -18.10 -0.47
CA LEU A 74 -2.33 -18.95 0.18
C LEU A 74 -1.46 -18.14 1.15
N ALA A 75 -1.14 -16.89 0.80
CA ALA A 75 -0.44 -15.99 1.68
C ALA A 75 -1.26 -15.71 2.96
N ALA A 76 -2.55 -15.41 2.82
CA ALA A 76 -3.46 -15.22 3.95
C ALA A 76 -3.59 -16.50 4.81
N ALA A 77 -3.60 -17.68 4.18
CA ALA A 77 -3.62 -18.95 4.90
C ALA A 77 -2.37 -19.15 5.80
N GLN A 78 -1.20 -18.63 5.42
CA GLN A 78 -0.01 -18.68 6.29
C GLN A 78 -0.21 -17.87 7.58
N PHE A 79 -0.88 -16.72 7.49
CA PHE A 79 -1.20 -15.90 8.66
C PHE A 79 -2.27 -16.56 9.53
N LEU A 80 -3.29 -17.17 8.92
CA LEU A 80 -4.30 -17.94 9.66
C LEU A 80 -3.69 -19.15 10.39
N ALA A 81 -2.69 -19.80 9.81
CA ALA A 81 -1.98 -20.92 10.44
C ALA A 81 -1.23 -20.52 11.72
N VAL A 82 -0.94 -19.23 11.91
CA VAL A 82 -0.33 -18.68 13.13
C VAL A 82 -1.32 -17.84 13.96
N GLU A 83 -2.61 -18.03 13.72
CA GLU A 83 -3.73 -17.33 14.38
C GLU A 83 -3.73 -15.80 14.17
N ASP A 84 -2.99 -15.31 13.18
CA ASP A 84 -2.99 -13.89 12.82
C ASP A 84 -4.11 -13.58 11.82
N VAL A 85 -5.33 -13.50 12.35
CA VAL A 85 -6.54 -13.18 11.57
C VAL A 85 -6.46 -11.78 10.96
N SER A 86 -5.92 -10.81 11.70
CA SER A 86 -5.82 -9.42 11.23
C SER A 86 -4.83 -9.30 10.06
N GLY A 87 -3.69 -9.98 10.14
CA GLY A 87 -2.72 -10.10 9.05
C GLY A 87 -3.33 -10.77 7.82
N ALA A 88 -4.08 -11.85 8.00
CA ALA A 88 -4.77 -12.54 6.91
C ALA A 88 -5.80 -11.64 6.19
N ILE A 89 -6.67 -10.95 6.94
CA ILE A 89 -7.64 -9.99 6.39
C ILE A 89 -6.93 -8.86 5.65
N SER A 90 -5.86 -8.30 6.24
CA SER A 90 -5.07 -7.24 5.61
C SER A 90 -4.45 -7.70 4.29
N VAL A 91 -3.86 -8.90 4.24
CA VAL A 91 -3.29 -9.46 3.01
C VAL A 91 -4.35 -9.59 1.92
N LEU A 92 -5.53 -10.13 2.24
CA LEU A 92 -6.63 -10.26 1.28
C LEU A 92 -7.10 -8.90 0.77
N SER A 93 -7.40 -7.97 1.67
CA SER A 93 -7.88 -6.62 1.33
C SER A 93 -6.87 -5.84 0.49
N ASN A 94 -5.58 -5.93 0.82
CA ASN A 94 -4.51 -5.23 0.11
C ASN A 94 -4.24 -5.80 -1.29
N ASN A 95 -4.66 -7.04 -1.57
CA ASN A 95 -4.52 -7.70 -2.86
C ASN A 95 -5.85 -7.77 -3.63
N CYS A 96 -6.79 -6.90 -3.29
CA CYS A 96 -8.12 -6.79 -3.91
C CYS A 96 -9.04 -8.00 -3.74
N GLU A 97 -8.76 -8.94 -2.85
CA GLU A 97 -9.64 -10.09 -2.54
C GLU A 97 -10.66 -9.71 -1.44
N HIS A 98 -11.47 -8.69 -1.71
CA HIS A 98 -12.37 -8.06 -0.72
C HIS A 98 -13.52 -8.96 -0.28
N ASP A 99 -13.99 -9.86 -1.15
CA ASP A 99 -15.01 -10.87 -0.85
C ASP A 99 -14.50 -11.88 0.19
N MET A 100 -13.27 -12.37 0.02
CA MET A 100 -12.63 -13.26 0.98
C MET A 100 -12.28 -12.52 2.28
N ALA A 101 -11.81 -11.28 2.19
CA ALA A 101 -11.56 -10.45 3.36
C ALA A 101 -12.84 -10.22 4.18
N TYR A 102 -13.96 -9.93 3.50
CA TYR A 102 -15.28 -9.80 4.12
C TYR A 102 -15.74 -11.10 4.80
N ALA A 103 -15.66 -12.23 4.09
CA ALA A 103 -16.06 -13.53 4.64
C ALA A 103 -15.25 -13.87 5.91
N LEU A 104 -13.95 -13.63 5.87
CA LEU A 104 -13.06 -13.85 7.01
C LEU A 104 -13.37 -12.89 8.17
N ALA A 105 -13.57 -11.61 7.87
CA ALA A 105 -13.96 -10.62 8.88
C ALA A 105 -15.28 -10.99 9.56
N GLN A 106 -16.26 -11.47 8.79
CA GLN A 106 -17.54 -11.94 9.32
C GLN A 106 -17.39 -13.18 10.21
N CYS A 107 -16.61 -14.18 9.79
CA CYS A 107 -16.36 -15.39 10.58
C CYS A 107 -15.70 -15.08 11.93
N PHE A 108 -14.80 -14.10 11.97
CA PHE A 108 -14.06 -13.70 13.18
C PHE A 108 -14.64 -12.47 13.88
N GLN A 109 -15.85 -12.03 13.52
CA GLN A 109 -16.56 -10.88 14.12
C GLN A 109 -15.71 -9.60 14.15
N LYS A 110 -14.94 -9.37 13.08
CA LYS A 110 -14.18 -8.13 12.83
C LYS A 110 -15.05 -7.13 12.07
N ASP A 111 -14.59 -5.89 12.01
CA ASP A 111 -15.27 -4.83 11.24
C ASP A 111 -15.32 -5.19 9.75
N THR A 112 -16.55 -5.29 9.22
CA THR A 112 -16.81 -5.64 7.82
C THR A 112 -17.02 -4.43 6.93
N ALA A 113 -17.26 -3.24 7.50
CA ALA A 113 -17.57 -2.03 6.75
C ALA A 113 -16.53 -1.66 5.68
N PRO A 114 -15.20 -1.62 5.96
CA PRO A 114 -14.22 -1.25 4.93
C PRO A 114 -14.22 -2.21 3.75
N HIS A 115 -14.44 -3.50 3.98
CA HIS A 115 -14.44 -4.52 2.94
C HIS A 115 -15.69 -4.43 2.05
N ILE A 116 -16.84 -4.05 2.61
CA ILE A 116 -18.07 -3.78 1.83
C ILE A 116 -17.85 -2.57 0.92
N ILE A 117 -17.23 -1.50 1.45
CA ILE A 117 -16.94 -0.28 0.67
C ILE A 117 -16.02 -0.57 -0.51
N ASP A 118 -14.89 -1.25 -0.27
CA ASP A 118 -13.95 -1.59 -1.33
C ASP A 118 -14.57 -2.52 -2.39
N MET A 119 -15.40 -3.47 -1.95
CA MET A 119 -16.12 -4.37 -2.86
C MET A 119 -17.16 -3.61 -3.69
N ALA A 120 -17.90 -2.68 -3.09
CA ALA A 120 -18.85 -1.83 -3.80
C ALA A 120 -18.17 -0.93 -4.84
N ASP A 121 -17.02 -0.33 -4.53
CA ASP A 121 -16.22 0.44 -5.51
C ASP A 121 -15.81 -0.43 -6.70
N ARG A 122 -15.38 -1.67 -6.43
CA ARG A 122 -15.01 -2.64 -7.47
C ARG A 122 -16.21 -3.03 -8.34
N VAL A 123 -17.35 -3.33 -7.73
CA VAL A 123 -18.61 -3.66 -8.43
C VAL A 123 -19.09 -2.49 -9.29
N ALA A 124 -19.03 -1.26 -8.76
CA ALA A 124 -19.36 -0.04 -9.51
C ALA A 124 -18.43 0.16 -10.70
N SER A 125 -17.13 -0.15 -10.57
CA SER A 125 -16.17 -0.07 -11.68
C SER A 125 -16.47 -1.06 -12.83
N PHE A 126 -17.20 -2.14 -12.57
CA PHE A 126 -17.73 -3.06 -13.60
C PHE A 126 -19.08 -2.62 -14.19
N GLY A 127 -19.58 -1.43 -13.82
CA GLY A 127 -20.84 -0.88 -14.31
C GLY A 127 -22.09 -1.42 -13.58
N SER A 128 -21.94 -2.24 -12.55
CA SER A 128 -23.06 -2.81 -11.76
C SER A 128 -23.45 -1.90 -10.61
N ILE A 129 -23.82 -0.64 -10.91
CA ILE A 129 -23.99 0.43 -9.91
C ILE A 129 -25.11 0.12 -8.92
N ASP A 130 -26.24 -0.44 -9.38
CA ASP A 130 -27.37 -0.80 -8.51
C ASP A 130 -26.96 -1.76 -7.39
N LEU A 131 -26.17 -2.80 -7.71
CA LEU A 131 -25.67 -3.76 -6.73
C LEU A 131 -24.72 -3.08 -5.73
N ALA A 132 -23.87 -2.17 -6.20
CA ALA A 132 -22.97 -1.43 -5.33
C ALA A 132 -23.74 -0.53 -4.34
N VAL A 133 -24.83 0.11 -4.79
CA VAL A 133 -25.72 0.89 -3.90
C VAL A 133 -26.38 -0.03 -2.87
N GLU A 134 -26.93 -1.18 -3.30
CA GLU A 134 -27.55 -2.15 -2.39
C GLU A 134 -26.59 -2.63 -1.30
N MET A 135 -25.32 -2.88 -1.66
CA MET A 135 -24.28 -3.24 -0.71
C MET A 135 -24.03 -2.11 0.30
N LEU A 136 -23.87 -0.88 -0.15
CA LEU A 136 -23.52 0.26 0.71
C LEU A 136 -24.68 0.68 1.63
N VAL A 137 -25.93 0.54 1.20
CA VAL A 137 -27.11 0.86 2.02
C VAL A 137 -27.22 -0.04 3.26
N THR A 138 -26.54 -1.19 3.28
CA THR A 138 -26.45 -2.03 4.49
C THR A 138 -25.62 -1.42 5.61
N LEU A 139 -24.80 -0.39 5.32
CA LEU A 139 -23.92 0.28 6.29
C LEU A 139 -24.63 1.42 7.00
N THR A 140 -24.26 1.67 8.27
CA THR A 140 -24.83 2.76 9.09
C THR A 140 -24.56 4.16 8.52
N ASN A 141 -23.41 4.35 7.88
CA ASN A 141 -23.04 5.58 7.14
C ASN A 141 -23.10 5.39 5.62
N GLY A 142 -23.92 4.44 5.15
CA GLY A 142 -23.99 4.04 3.75
C GLY A 142 -24.32 5.16 2.78
N GLU A 143 -25.15 6.13 3.20
CA GLU A 143 -25.59 7.23 2.32
C GLU A 143 -24.42 8.10 1.83
N GLU A 144 -23.45 8.39 2.70
CA GLU A 144 -22.26 9.18 2.33
C GLU A 144 -21.38 8.40 1.33
N GLU A 145 -21.16 7.11 1.58
CA GLU A 145 -20.38 6.24 0.70
C GLU A 145 -21.05 6.05 -0.67
N VAL A 146 -22.39 5.90 -0.69
CA VAL A 146 -23.19 5.88 -1.92
C VAL A 146 -23.00 7.20 -2.68
N GLY A 147 -23.08 8.34 -2.00
CA GLY A 147 -22.86 9.65 -2.59
C GLY A 147 -21.48 9.80 -3.23
N LEU A 148 -20.42 9.36 -2.54
CA LEU A 148 -19.05 9.38 -3.05
C LEU A 148 -18.90 8.47 -4.27
N MET A 149 -19.41 7.25 -4.22
CA MET A 149 -19.38 6.30 -5.34
C MET A 149 -20.14 6.85 -6.56
N ILE A 150 -21.35 7.40 -6.37
CA ILE A 150 -22.15 8.01 -7.44
C ILE A 150 -21.38 9.17 -8.07
N SER A 151 -20.74 10.03 -7.26
CA SER A 151 -19.94 11.15 -7.79
C SER A 151 -18.83 10.67 -8.75
N ARG A 152 -18.22 9.51 -8.48
CA ARG A 152 -17.14 8.97 -9.31
C ARG A 152 -17.64 8.32 -10.60
N TYR A 153 -18.66 7.48 -10.53
CA TYR A 153 -19.03 6.60 -11.65
C TYR A 153 -20.25 7.05 -12.46
N CYS A 154 -21.14 7.87 -11.87
CA CYS A 154 -22.41 8.24 -12.51
C CYS A 154 -22.32 9.59 -13.20
N ASN A 155 -23.06 9.78 -14.29
CA ASN A 155 -23.32 11.10 -14.87
C ASN A 155 -24.56 11.74 -14.21
N ALA A 156 -24.87 12.99 -14.54
CA ALA A 156 -26.00 13.71 -13.91
C ALA A 156 -27.35 12.99 -14.07
N THR A 157 -27.63 12.41 -15.24
CA THR A 157 -28.90 11.72 -15.51
C THR A 157 -29.05 10.43 -14.70
N THR A 158 -28.02 9.57 -14.70
CA THR A 158 -28.03 8.33 -13.91
C THR A 158 -28.04 8.60 -12.40
N THR A 159 -27.45 9.72 -11.98
CA THR A 159 -27.47 10.14 -10.58
C THR A 159 -28.90 10.44 -10.12
N GLU A 160 -29.69 11.20 -10.90
CA GLU A 160 -31.08 11.52 -10.56
C GLU A 160 -31.97 10.27 -10.50
N GLU A 161 -31.78 9.33 -11.45
CA GLU A 161 -32.49 8.05 -11.47
C GLU A 161 -32.21 7.21 -10.22
N LEU A 162 -30.94 7.09 -9.81
CA LEU A 162 -30.55 6.35 -8.61
C LEU A 162 -31.04 7.03 -7.32
N ILE A 163 -30.99 8.36 -7.26
CA ILE A 163 -31.52 9.13 -6.11
C ILE A 163 -33.01 8.86 -5.94
N ALA A 164 -33.78 8.88 -7.04
CA ALA A 164 -35.21 8.59 -7.00
C ALA A 164 -35.49 7.12 -6.64
N LYS A 165 -34.73 6.18 -7.20
CA LYS A 165 -34.93 4.74 -7.01
C LYS A 165 -34.65 4.29 -5.56
N TYR A 166 -33.57 4.77 -4.96
CA TYR A 166 -33.14 4.36 -3.62
C TYR A 166 -33.54 5.37 -2.52
N ASN A 167 -34.36 6.37 -2.85
CA ASN A 167 -34.83 7.41 -1.93
C ASN A 167 -33.68 8.11 -1.18
N LEU A 168 -32.62 8.45 -1.91
CA LEU A 168 -31.43 9.11 -1.39
C LEU A 168 -31.65 10.62 -1.26
N ARG A 169 -30.82 11.29 -0.45
CA ARG A 169 -30.83 12.75 -0.38
C ARG A 169 -30.47 13.38 -1.73
N PRO A 170 -31.21 14.42 -2.19
CA PRO A 170 -30.93 15.09 -3.45
C PRO A 170 -29.60 15.87 -3.40
N LEU A 171 -28.98 16.07 -4.57
CA LEU A 171 -27.71 16.80 -4.70
C LEU A 171 -27.77 18.23 -4.14
N SER A 172 -28.93 18.89 -4.23
CA SER A 172 -29.14 20.24 -3.68
C SER A 172 -29.00 20.30 -2.16
N ALA A 173 -29.44 19.25 -1.45
CA ALA A 173 -29.31 19.17 0.00
C ALA A 173 -27.85 18.90 0.42
N TRP A 174 -27.09 18.15 -0.39
CA TRP A 174 -25.64 18.02 -0.19
C TRP A 174 -24.90 19.33 -0.43
N MET A 175 -25.30 20.10 -1.44
CA MET A 175 -24.75 21.44 -1.69
C MET A 175 -25.06 22.39 -0.52
N HIS A 176 -26.27 22.36 0.03
CA HIS A 176 -26.62 23.16 1.21
C HIS A 176 -25.75 22.81 2.41
N ARG A 177 -25.63 21.50 2.72
CA ARG A 177 -24.76 21.01 3.79
C ARG A 177 -23.31 21.44 3.58
N ALA A 178 -22.80 21.37 2.34
CA ALA A 178 -21.44 21.78 2.04
C ALA A 178 -21.18 23.26 2.38
N ASN A 179 -22.12 24.14 2.04
CA ASN A 179 -22.02 25.57 2.36
C ASN A 179 -22.08 25.83 3.87
N GLU A 180 -22.95 25.13 4.60
CA GLU A 180 -23.06 25.26 6.07
C GLU A 180 -21.77 24.79 6.76
N GLU A 181 -21.26 23.62 6.39
CA GLU A 181 -20.03 23.07 6.95
C GLU A 181 -18.82 23.96 6.62
N GLU A 182 -18.78 24.57 5.43
CA GLU A 182 -17.74 25.55 5.09
C GLU A 182 -17.82 26.79 5.97
N GLN A 183 -19.02 27.31 6.28
CA GLN A 183 -19.20 28.45 7.18
C GLN A 183 -18.80 28.12 8.63
N ILE A 184 -18.98 26.88 9.07
CA ILE A 184 -18.58 26.39 10.39
C ILE A 184 -17.06 26.16 10.46
N GLY A 185 -16.36 26.11 9.33
CA GLY A 185 -14.93 25.80 9.25
C GLY A 185 -14.63 24.30 9.31
N SER A 186 -15.61 23.47 9.01
CA SER A 186 -15.49 22.00 8.93
C SER A 186 -15.04 21.60 7.52
N ASP A 187 -13.74 21.77 7.26
CA ASP A 187 -13.16 21.55 5.92
C ASP A 187 -13.39 20.13 5.37
N ALA A 188 -13.33 19.11 6.25
CA ALA A 188 -13.47 17.72 5.83
C ALA A 188 -14.89 17.38 5.38
N GLU A 189 -15.90 17.82 6.15
CA GLU A 189 -17.31 17.58 5.83
C GLU A 189 -17.77 18.44 4.66
N SER A 190 -17.28 19.67 4.55
CA SER A 190 -17.59 20.56 3.43
C SER A 190 -17.06 20.01 2.11
N VAL A 191 -15.78 19.60 2.05
CA VAL A 191 -15.19 18.99 0.85
C VAL A 191 -15.93 17.70 0.48
N THR A 192 -16.20 16.83 1.45
CA THR A 192 -16.95 15.58 1.21
C THR A 192 -18.32 15.87 0.61
N SER A 193 -19.05 16.82 1.18
CA SER A 193 -20.38 17.21 0.70
C SER A 193 -20.33 17.88 -0.68
N TYR A 194 -19.31 18.70 -0.98
CA TYR A 194 -19.12 19.27 -2.32
C TYR A 194 -18.81 18.22 -3.38
N VAL A 195 -18.03 17.19 -3.05
CA VAL A 195 -17.75 16.07 -3.96
C VAL A 195 -19.03 15.29 -4.26
N ILE A 196 -19.83 14.97 -3.24
CA ILE A 196 -21.12 14.27 -3.41
C ILE A 196 -22.09 15.12 -4.25
N ALA A 197 -22.12 16.44 -4.03
CA ALA A 197 -22.92 17.38 -4.82
C ALA A 197 -22.38 17.60 -6.25
N GLN A 198 -21.31 16.90 -6.67
CA GLN A 198 -20.64 17.02 -7.98
C GLN A 198 -20.10 18.43 -8.27
N SER A 199 -19.86 19.24 -7.25
CA SER A 199 -19.26 20.57 -7.34
C SER A 199 -17.74 20.48 -7.23
N TYR A 200 -17.11 19.77 -8.17
CA TYR A 200 -15.69 19.42 -8.09
C TYR A 200 -14.76 20.62 -8.02
N ASN A 201 -15.04 21.69 -8.77
CA ASN A 201 -14.21 22.89 -8.76
C ASN A 201 -14.16 23.56 -7.38
N ARG A 202 -15.27 23.60 -6.63
CA ARG A 202 -15.29 24.16 -5.27
C ARG A 202 -14.63 23.21 -4.29
N ALA A 203 -14.97 21.91 -4.34
CA ALA A 203 -14.37 20.87 -3.50
C ALA A 203 -12.83 20.91 -3.56
N VAL A 204 -12.28 20.96 -4.78
CA VAL A 204 -10.85 20.96 -5.03
C VAL A 204 -10.20 22.26 -4.57
N LYS A 205 -10.84 23.44 -4.76
CA LYS A 205 -10.30 24.72 -4.29
C LYS A 205 -10.14 24.74 -2.76
N VAL A 206 -11.19 24.35 -2.03
CA VAL A 206 -11.17 24.27 -0.55
C VAL A 206 -10.17 23.20 -0.11
N GLY A 207 -10.22 22.01 -0.71
CA GLY A 207 -9.33 20.91 -0.36
C GLY A 207 -7.84 21.23 -0.58
N ILE A 208 -7.49 21.84 -1.73
CA ILE A 208 -6.12 22.27 -2.02
C ILE A 208 -5.65 23.31 -1.02
N GLU A 209 -6.51 24.25 -0.61
CA GLU A 209 -6.12 25.29 0.36
C GLU A 209 -5.68 24.66 1.68
N VAL A 210 -6.44 23.68 2.19
CA VAL A 210 -6.09 22.93 3.40
C VAL A 210 -4.82 22.11 3.20
N LEU A 211 -4.74 21.36 2.10
CA LEU A 211 -3.59 20.49 1.82
C LEU A 211 -2.29 21.27 1.59
N ARG A 212 -2.34 22.49 1.06
CA ARG A 212 -1.16 23.35 0.95
C ARG A 212 -0.61 23.74 2.31
N ARG A 213 -1.47 23.99 3.29
CA ARG A 213 -1.04 24.30 4.68
C ARG A 213 -0.33 23.10 5.32
N LEU A 214 -0.70 21.88 4.91
CA LEU A 214 -0.19 20.63 5.45
C LEU A 214 0.88 19.97 4.57
N ILE A 215 1.38 20.64 3.53
CA ILE A 215 2.25 20.02 2.54
C ILE A 215 3.59 19.54 3.11
N ARG A 216 4.05 20.14 4.21
CA ARG A 216 5.27 19.76 4.93
C ARG A 216 5.05 18.65 5.97
N GLU A 217 3.79 18.30 6.27
CA GLU A 217 3.41 17.29 7.27
C GLU A 217 2.44 16.21 6.72
N PRO A 218 2.67 15.64 5.52
CA PRO A 218 1.78 14.68 4.87
C PRO A 218 1.69 13.32 5.58
N LEU A 219 2.55 13.05 6.57
CA LEU A 219 2.60 11.79 7.32
C LEU A 219 1.80 11.82 8.64
N GLU A 220 1.42 13.02 9.09
CA GLU A 220 0.78 13.23 10.40
C GLU A 220 -0.58 13.89 10.23
N LEU A 221 -1.33 13.41 9.25
CA LEU A 221 -2.67 13.90 8.97
C LEU A 221 -3.65 13.57 10.10
N SER A 222 -4.41 14.58 10.54
CA SER A 222 -5.56 14.39 11.43
C SER A 222 -6.64 13.51 10.78
N ALA A 223 -7.52 12.91 11.59
CA ALA A 223 -8.61 12.09 11.08
C ALA A 223 -9.50 12.84 10.06
N GLY A 224 -9.80 14.12 10.33
CA GLY A 224 -10.52 14.99 9.40
C GLY A 224 -9.78 15.21 8.07
N THR A 225 -8.47 15.43 8.11
CA THR A 225 -7.68 15.60 6.88
C THR A 225 -7.60 14.31 6.07
N LYS A 226 -7.49 13.15 6.74
CA LYS A 226 -7.55 11.85 6.06
C LYS A 226 -8.90 11.65 5.37
N LYS A 227 -10.01 12.03 6.02
CA LYS A 227 -11.35 12.02 5.43
C LYS A 227 -11.41 12.94 4.20
N LEU A 228 -10.88 14.16 4.30
CA LEU A 228 -10.79 15.11 3.20
C LEU A 228 -10.01 14.55 2.00
N VAL A 229 -8.80 14.01 2.23
CA VAL A 229 -7.98 13.40 1.17
C VAL A 229 -8.72 12.23 0.53
N ARG A 230 -9.40 11.39 1.33
CA ARG A 230 -10.22 10.29 0.83
C ARG A 230 -11.36 10.81 -0.05
N ALA A 231 -12.10 11.83 0.35
CA ALA A 231 -13.17 12.40 -0.46
C ALA A 231 -12.65 12.95 -1.80
N LEU A 232 -11.50 13.62 -1.79
CA LEU A 232 -10.87 14.14 -3.01
C LEU A 232 -10.50 13.03 -4.02
N LYS A 233 -10.24 11.79 -3.56
CA LYS A 233 -10.03 10.64 -4.46
C LYS A 233 -11.27 10.30 -5.30
N PHE A 234 -12.47 10.77 -4.95
CA PHE A 234 -13.70 10.53 -5.72
C PHE A 234 -14.02 11.62 -6.75
N VAL A 235 -13.23 12.70 -6.80
CA VAL A 235 -13.41 13.77 -7.78
C VAL A 235 -13.15 13.27 -9.20
N LYS A 236 -14.02 13.64 -10.14
CA LYS A 236 -13.76 13.49 -11.58
C LYS A 236 -12.80 14.58 -12.05
N ALA A 237 -11.50 14.31 -11.96
CA ALA A 237 -10.48 15.28 -12.28
C ALA A 237 -10.52 15.74 -13.76
N GLU A 238 -11.08 14.94 -14.67
CA GLU A 238 -11.30 15.30 -16.08
C GLU A 238 -12.20 16.52 -16.26
N GLU A 239 -13.16 16.73 -15.35
CA GLU A 239 -14.14 17.83 -15.39
C GLU A 239 -13.61 19.15 -14.78
N LEU A 240 -12.38 19.14 -14.25
CA LEU A 240 -11.74 20.32 -13.68
C LEU A 240 -11.12 21.22 -14.75
N GLU A 241 -11.11 22.52 -14.49
CA GLU A 241 -10.37 23.49 -15.29
C GLU A 241 -8.88 23.12 -15.34
N GLU A 242 -8.25 23.18 -16.52
CA GLU A 242 -6.87 22.70 -16.74
C GLU A 242 -5.81 23.16 -15.72
N PRO A 243 -5.71 24.45 -15.34
CA PRO A 243 -4.72 24.87 -14.33
C PRO A 243 -5.04 24.31 -12.94
N LEU A 244 -6.32 24.23 -12.57
CA LEU A 244 -6.75 23.67 -11.29
C LEU A 244 -6.54 22.16 -11.25
N ARG A 245 -6.83 21.46 -12.37
CA ARG A 245 -6.62 20.02 -12.55
C ARG A 245 -5.17 19.64 -12.34
N MET A 246 -4.25 20.32 -13.01
CA MET A 246 -2.82 20.03 -12.87
C MET A 246 -2.36 20.24 -11.43
N GLN A 247 -2.74 21.36 -10.82
CA GLN A 247 -2.37 21.63 -9.44
C GLN A 247 -2.94 20.60 -8.45
N PHE A 248 -4.20 20.22 -8.64
CA PHE A 248 -4.87 19.19 -7.86
C PHE A 248 -4.13 17.85 -7.95
N LEU A 249 -3.85 17.40 -9.16
CA LEU A 249 -3.18 16.11 -9.39
C LEU A 249 -1.77 16.08 -8.79
N LEU A 250 -1.00 17.17 -8.87
CA LEU A 250 0.33 17.25 -8.25
C LEU A 250 0.27 17.21 -6.72
N ILE A 251 -0.71 17.87 -6.11
CA ILE A 251 -0.91 17.81 -4.66
C ILE A 251 -1.35 16.41 -4.24
N MET A 252 -2.32 15.81 -4.94
CA MET A 252 -2.74 14.44 -4.68
C MET A 252 -1.58 13.46 -4.83
N LEU A 253 -0.71 13.66 -5.82
CA LEU A 253 0.48 12.84 -6.03
C LEU A 253 1.44 12.91 -4.85
N TRP A 254 1.68 14.11 -4.30
CA TRP A 254 2.52 14.29 -3.11
C TRP A 254 1.95 13.57 -1.88
N PHE A 255 0.67 13.76 -1.56
CA PHE A 255 0.05 13.11 -0.41
C PHE A 255 -0.04 11.58 -0.59
N SER A 256 -0.38 11.12 -1.80
CA SER A 256 -0.44 9.69 -2.11
C SER A 256 0.94 9.02 -2.06
N ALA A 257 2.02 9.74 -2.41
CA ALA A 257 3.38 9.22 -2.27
C ALA A 257 3.74 8.95 -0.80
N HIS A 258 3.29 9.83 0.10
CA HIS A 258 3.51 9.69 1.54
C HIS A 258 2.62 8.61 2.14
N GLU A 259 1.38 8.48 1.67
CA GLU A 259 0.50 7.37 2.01
C GLU A 259 1.10 6.03 1.57
N ALA A 260 1.62 5.94 0.35
CA ALA A 260 2.34 4.77 -0.17
C ALA A 260 3.55 4.42 0.69
N ALA A 261 4.36 5.41 1.06
CA ALA A 261 5.48 5.22 1.99
C ALA A 261 5.00 4.73 3.36
N GLY A 262 3.87 5.24 3.86
CA GLY A 262 3.22 4.76 5.10
C GLY A 262 2.83 3.30 5.03
N LEU A 263 2.35 2.85 3.87
CA LEU A 263 1.93 1.46 3.61
C LEU A 263 3.08 0.50 3.23
N GLY A 264 4.32 0.97 3.12
CA GLY A 264 5.45 0.13 2.69
C GLY A 264 5.67 0.05 1.18
N LEU A 265 4.82 0.70 0.38
CA LEU A 265 4.88 0.72 -1.08
C LEU A 265 5.94 1.73 -1.57
N TRP A 266 7.19 1.52 -1.17
CA TRP A 266 8.28 2.47 -1.39
C TRP A 266 8.56 2.74 -2.86
N ASP A 267 8.38 1.74 -3.72
CA ASP A 267 8.62 1.86 -5.15
C ASP A 267 7.56 2.72 -5.83
N THR A 268 6.29 2.49 -5.48
CA THR A 268 5.18 3.37 -5.88
C THR A 268 5.40 4.79 -5.39
N ALA A 269 5.77 4.97 -4.12
CA ALA A 269 6.07 6.27 -3.53
C ALA A 269 7.20 7.00 -4.27
N CYS A 270 8.29 6.30 -4.60
CA CYS A 270 9.39 6.84 -5.39
C CYS A 270 8.94 7.22 -6.81
N CYS A 271 8.13 6.39 -7.47
CA CYS A 271 7.60 6.69 -8.81
C CYS A 271 6.72 7.95 -8.79
N MET A 272 5.87 8.10 -7.77
CA MET A 272 5.05 9.29 -7.58
C MET A 272 5.90 10.56 -7.40
N LEU A 273 6.94 10.52 -6.56
CA LEU A 273 7.84 11.68 -6.38
C LEU A 273 8.70 11.97 -7.62
N ASN A 274 9.10 10.95 -8.39
CA ASN A 274 9.78 11.15 -9.67
C ASN A 274 8.86 11.87 -10.68
N LEU A 275 7.62 11.43 -10.80
CA LEU A 275 6.63 12.06 -11.66
C LEU A 275 6.33 13.50 -11.21
N LEU A 276 6.23 13.73 -9.90
CA LEU A 276 6.08 15.06 -9.34
C LEU A 276 7.28 15.94 -9.70
N HIS A 277 8.51 15.46 -9.50
CA HIS A 277 9.73 16.19 -9.84
C HIS A 277 9.80 16.59 -11.32
N LEU A 278 9.51 15.65 -12.23
CA LEU A 278 9.44 15.92 -13.67
C LEU A 278 8.37 16.96 -13.99
N SER A 279 7.21 16.88 -13.34
CA SER A 279 6.08 17.78 -13.61
C SER A 279 6.26 19.17 -13.00
N CYS A 280 6.90 19.29 -11.83
CA CYS A 280 7.23 20.57 -11.21
C CYS A 280 8.24 21.37 -12.02
N SER A 281 9.10 20.72 -12.81
CA SER A 281 9.98 21.42 -13.75
C SER A 281 9.21 22.16 -14.86
N LEU A 282 7.97 21.71 -15.14
CA LEU A 282 7.10 22.26 -16.17
C LEU A 282 6.03 23.22 -15.61
N VAL A 283 5.70 23.10 -14.32
CA VAL A 283 4.59 23.83 -13.68
C VAL A 283 5.11 24.64 -12.49
N THR A 284 5.03 25.97 -12.58
CA THR A 284 5.61 26.91 -11.60
C THR A 284 4.82 27.07 -10.29
N THR A 285 3.71 26.35 -10.11
CA THR A 285 2.73 26.61 -9.03
C THR A 285 2.75 25.59 -7.89
N PHE A 286 3.72 24.67 -7.85
CA PHE A 286 3.82 23.71 -6.74
C PHE A 286 4.53 24.33 -5.53
N PRO A 287 4.08 24.11 -4.28
CA PRO A 287 4.59 24.87 -3.12
C PRO A 287 6.00 24.49 -2.67
N LEU A 288 6.48 23.31 -3.08
CA LEU A 288 7.80 22.80 -2.71
C LEU A 288 8.79 22.99 -3.85
N SER A 289 10.03 23.26 -3.48
CA SER A 289 11.11 23.39 -4.45
C SER A 289 11.48 22.04 -5.07
N GLU A 290 12.13 22.07 -6.23
CA GLU A 290 12.68 20.86 -6.87
C GLU A 290 13.64 20.12 -5.92
N THR A 291 14.43 20.88 -5.15
CA THR A 291 15.35 20.35 -4.13
C THR A 291 14.63 19.65 -2.99
N ASP A 292 13.49 20.16 -2.54
CA ASP A 292 12.68 19.53 -1.49
C ASP A 292 12.13 18.17 -1.94
N ILE A 293 11.64 18.09 -3.18
CA ILE A 293 11.10 16.86 -3.76
C ILE A 293 12.23 15.82 -3.93
N GLN A 294 13.38 16.23 -4.45
CA GLN A 294 14.55 15.35 -4.60
C GLN A 294 15.04 14.81 -3.26
N PHE A 295 15.03 15.64 -2.22
CA PHE A 295 15.40 15.21 -0.88
C PHE A 295 14.43 14.17 -0.32
N GLN A 296 13.13 14.38 -0.51
CA GLN A 296 12.14 13.41 -0.06
C GLN A 296 12.24 12.08 -0.82
N LEU A 297 12.51 12.15 -2.12
CA LEU A 297 12.78 10.98 -2.95
C LEU A 297 14.05 10.24 -2.51
N MET A 298 15.12 10.95 -2.14
CA MET A 298 16.33 10.38 -1.57
C MET A 298 16.00 9.62 -0.29
N ASN A 299 15.24 10.24 0.63
CA ASN A 299 14.86 9.58 1.87
C ASN A 299 14.03 8.31 1.60
N PHE A 300 13.07 8.35 0.67
CA PHE A 300 12.30 7.17 0.29
C PHE A 300 13.19 6.07 -0.31
N LYS A 301 14.20 6.42 -1.12
CA LYS A 301 15.18 5.44 -1.64
C LYS A 301 16.05 4.84 -0.52
N VAL A 302 16.40 5.61 0.51
CA VAL A 302 17.12 5.09 1.68
C VAL A 302 16.22 4.18 2.53
N CYS A 303 14.95 4.52 2.71
CA CYS A 303 14.00 3.67 3.45
C CYS A 303 13.60 2.42 2.68
N ALA A 304 13.46 2.51 1.36
CA ALA A 304 13.41 1.35 0.47
C ALA A 304 14.72 0.56 0.52
N GLY A 305 15.80 1.22 0.95
CA GLY A 305 17.22 0.86 0.94
C GLY A 305 17.83 0.50 -0.40
N LYS A 306 17.33 1.12 -1.47
CA LYS A 306 17.97 1.13 -2.79
C LYS A 306 19.33 1.84 -2.72
N LYS A 307 20.35 1.15 -2.19
CA LYS A 307 21.67 1.69 -1.86
C LYS A 307 22.29 2.45 -3.03
N LYS A 308 22.38 1.81 -4.20
CA LYS A 308 23.00 2.39 -5.39
C LYS A 308 22.30 3.69 -5.81
N ASP A 309 20.98 3.66 -5.85
CA ASP A 309 20.17 4.82 -6.23
C ASP A 309 20.25 5.95 -5.22
N ALA A 310 20.20 5.64 -3.92
CA ALA A 310 20.28 6.61 -2.84
C ALA A 310 21.63 7.32 -2.84
N VAL A 311 22.73 6.56 -2.95
CA VAL A 311 24.10 7.12 -3.03
C VAL A 311 24.25 8.00 -4.27
N ALA A 312 23.81 7.53 -5.44
CA ALA A 312 23.88 8.33 -6.67
C ALA A 312 23.09 9.65 -6.57
N MET A 313 21.94 9.63 -5.88
CA MET A 313 21.14 10.83 -5.63
C MET A 313 21.83 11.79 -4.65
N ILE A 314 22.40 11.27 -3.56
CA ILE A 314 23.17 12.06 -2.60
C ILE A 314 24.35 12.75 -3.30
N GLU A 315 25.12 12.02 -4.11
CA GLU A 315 26.22 12.58 -4.86
C GLU A 315 25.77 13.68 -5.83
N LYS A 316 24.66 13.47 -6.55
CA LYS A 316 24.07 14.48 -7.43
C LYS A 316 23.71 15.74 -6.64
N MET A 317 23.06 15.60 -5.49
CA MET A 317 22.67 16.73 -4.64
C MET A 317 23.88 17.48 -4.07
N MET A 318 24.92 16.76 -3.64
CA MET A 318 26.17 17.38 -3.17
C MET A 318 26.85 18.21 -4.27
N ARG A 319 26.86 17.72 -5.52
CA ARG A 319 27.39 18.48 -6.67
C ARG A 319 26.58 19.76 -6.90
N THR A 320 25.25 19.67 -6.87
CA THR A 320 24.39 20.85 -7.03
C THR A 320 24.58 21.87 -5.90
N GLN A 321 24.70 21.41 -4.64
CA GLN A 321 24.91 22.31 -3.50
C GLN A 321 26.31 22.95 -3.49
N SER A 322 27.35 22.26 -3.97
CA SER A 322 28.71 22.82 -4.05
C SER A 322 28.83 24.05 -4.95
N LEU A 323 27.86 24.24 -5.86
CA LEU A 323 27.78 25.39 -6.75
C LEU A 323 27.11 26.61 -6.11
N GLN A 324 26.49 26.45 -4.93
CA GLN A 324 25.88 27.56 -4.19
C GLN A 324 26.76 27.94 -2.98
N PRO A 325 27.37 29.15 -2.97
CA PRO A 325 28.14 29.62 -1.83
C PRO A 325 27.18 30.03 -0.69
N SER A 326 26.70 29.06 0.09
CA SER A 326 25.96 29.31 1.33
C SER A 326 26.90 29.24 2.55
N SER A 327 26.67 30.10 3.54
CA SER A 327 27.43 30.11 4.81
C SER A 327 27.15 28.90 5.71
N ASP A 328 26.10 28.14 5.45
CA ASP A 328 25.71 26.98 6.23
C ASP A 328 26.16 25.65 5.58
N ASN A 329 27.25 25.08 6.11
CA ASN A 329 27.80 23.79 5.67
C ASN A 329 27.10 22.57 6.33
N THR A 330 26.01 22.76 7.06
CA THR A 330 25.35 21.68 7.80
C THR A 330 24.76 20.60 6.88
N ILE A 331 24.11 21.01 5.78
CA ILE A 331 23.46 20.06 4.84
C ILE A 331 24.49 19.24 4.05
N PRO A 332 25.52 19.85 3.40
CA PRO A 332 26.54 19.07 2.69
C PRO A 332 27.29 18.09 3.59
N LEU A 333 27.57 18.47 4.84
CA LEU A 333 28.24 17.60 5.81
C LEU A 333 27.36 16.40 6.19
N ALA A 334 26.08 16.63 6.46
CA ALA A 334 25.14 15.55 6.78
C ALA A 334 24.91 14.60 5.60
N LEU A 335 24.84 15.12 4.36
CA LEU A 335 24.77 14.31 3.14
C LEU A 335 26.02 13.44 2.95
N ARG A 336 27.22 14.00 3.20
CA ARG A 336 28.46 13.23 3.16
C ARG A 336 28.46 12.10 4.20
N GLN A 337 28.10 12.41 5.44
CA GLN A 337 28.00 11.40 6.51
C GLN A 337 27.00 10.29 6.16
N LEU A 338 25.85 10.65 5.59
CA LEU A 338 24.86 9.69 5.13
C LEU A 338 25.42 8.81 4.01
N SER A 339 26.08 9.40 3.01
CA SER A 339 26.73 8.66 1.91
C SER A 339 27.75 7.66 2.44
N ASP A 340 28.64 8.09 3.34
CA ASP A 340 29.69 7.25 3.91
C ASP A 340 29.10 6.04 4.66
N LEU A 341 28.03 6.25 5.44
CA LEU A 341 27.31 5.15 6.09
C LEU A 341 26.67 4.19 5.09
N LEU A 342 25.98 4.71 4.06
CA LEU A 342 25.32 3.88 3.06
C LEU A 342 26.33 3.10 2.20
N VAL A 343 27.50 3.66 1.92
CA VAL A 343 28.59 2.99 1.20
C VAL A 343 29.23 1.90 2.05
N THR A 344 29.50 2.18 3.32
CA THR A 344 30.14 1.24 4.26
C THR A 344 29.25 0.03 4.57
N HIS A 345 27.93 0.23 4.63
CA HIS A 345 26.99 -0.80 5.04
C HIS A 345 26.19 -1.36 3.86
N SER A 346 26.06 -2.68 3.79
CA SER A 346 25.09 -3.30 2.89
C SER A 346 23.74 -3.38 3.59
N PRO A 347 22.63 -3.10 2.88
CA PRO A 347 21.31 -3.41 3.41
C PRO A 347 21.19 -4.91 3.68
N VAL A 348 20.47 -5.27 4.74
CA VAL A 348 20.31 -6.66 5.15
C VAL A 348 19.40 -7.37 4.15
N GLU A 349 19.90 -8.43 3.50
CA GLU A 349 19.07 -9.26 2.63
C GLU A 349 18.26 -10.25 3.50
N ASN A 350 16.93 -10.17 3.45
CA ASN A 350 16.03 -11.02 4.24
C ASN A 350 16.27 -12.53 4.02
N THR A 351 16.76 -12.93 2.85
CA THR A 351 17.10 -14.33 2.53
C THR A 351 18.26 -14.85 3.39
N PHE A 352 19.16 -13.98 3.82
CA PHE A 352 20.28 -14.31 4.69
C PHE A 352 19.84 -14.53 6.15
N LEU A 353 18.79 -13.82 6.59
CA LEU A 353 18.28 -13.86 7.97
C LEU A 353 17.66 -15.22 8.34
N VAL A 354 16.88 -15.82 7.43
CA VAL A 354 16.31 -17.16 7.64
C VAL A 354 17.42 -18.22 7.71
N SER A 355 18.40 -18.15 6.80
CA SER A 355 19.56 -19.05 6.82
C SER A 355 20.40 -18.92 8.10
N LEU A 356 20.57 -17.70 8.65
CA LEU A 356 21.32 -17.47 9.88
C LEU A 356 20.57 -17.96 11.13
N ALA A 357 19.25 -17.74 11.20
CA ALA A 357 18.40 -18.19 12.31
C ALA A 357 18.41 -19.72 12.45
N PHE A 358 18.47 -20.45 11.33
CA PHE A 358 18.58 -21.92 11.35
C PHE A 358 20.01 -22.43 11.63
N LYS A 359 21.05 -21.71 11.24
CA LYS A 359 22.46 -22.16 11.40
C LYS A 359 23.08 -21.83 12.76
N ASN A 360 22.66 -20.76 13.43
CA ASN A 360 23.31 -20.29 14.66
C ASN A 360 22.31 -20.09 15.81
N ARG A 361 21.86 -21.18 16.42
CA ARG A 361 20.99 -21.15 17.62
C ARG A 361 21.60 -20.42 18.84
N ASN A 362 22.91 -20.18 18.86
CA ASN A 362 23.63 -19.72 20.06
C ASN A 362 24.20 -18.28 20.00
N ILE A 363 24.08 -17.53 18.90
CA ILE A 363 24.88 -16.29 18.74
C ILE A 363 24.05 -15.01 18.58
N VAL A 364 22.79 -15.05 18.12
CA VAL A 364 21.99 -13.82 17.99
C VAL A 364 20.54 -14.10 18.36
N SER A 365 20.04 -13.40 19.38
CA SER A 365 18.62 -13.41 19.74
C SER A 365 17.78 -13.00 18.52
N PRO A 366 16.75 -13.77 18.12
CA PRO A 366 15.82 -13.40 17.05
C PRO A 366 15.24 -11.99 17.20
N MET A 367 15.16 -11.51 18.45
CA MET A 367 14.76 -10.15 18.82
C MET A 367 15.61 -9.06 18.14
N ARG A 368 16.94 -9.22 18.06
CA ARG A 368 17.82 -8.23 17.40
C ARG A 368 17.65 -8.20 15.87
N MET A 369 17.17 -9.28 15.26
CA MET A 369 17.03 -9.38 13.80
C MET A 369 15.72 -8.77 13.29
N ALA A 370 14.65 -8.83 14.08
CA ALA A 370 13.42 -8.09 13.79
C ALA A 370 13.58 -6.57 14.04
N GLU A 371 14.43 -6.20 14.99
CA GLU A 371 14.69 -4.80 15.36
C GLU A 371 15.60 -4.03 14.36
N GLY A 372 16.38 -4.74 13.54
CA GLY A 372 17.44 -4.14 12.73
C GLY A 372 16.99 -3.26 11.57
N GLY A 373 15.72 -3.30 11.14
CA GLY A 373 15.27 -2.54 9.96
C GLY A 373 16.09 -2.84 8.67
N VAL A 374 15.92 -2.01 7.64
CA VAL A 374 16.48 -2.25 6.28
C VAL A 374 18.02 -2.25 6.24
N TRP A 375 18.67 -1.64 7.23
CA TRP A 375 20.11 -1.45 7.32
C TRP A 375 20.77 -2.14 8.53
N GLY A 376 20.06 -3.08 9.17
CA GLY A 376 20.55 -3.80 10.35
C GLY A 376 20.89 -2.86 11.51
N ASP A 377 21.96 -3.16 12.25
CA ASP A 377 22.38 -2.38 13.43
C ASP A 377 22.66 -0.89 13.12
N HIS A 378 22.80 -0.52 11.84
CA HIS A 378 23.06 0.85 11.39
C HIS A 378 21.79 1.66 11.07
N THR A 379 20.61 1.03 11.05
CA THR A 379 19.34 1.73 10.81
C THR A 379 19.14 2.93 11.74
N PRO A 380 19.37 2.84 13.07
CA PRO A 380 19.20 4.00 13.96
C PRO A 380 20.12 5.18 13.61
N ALA A 381 21.37 4.91 13.20
CA ALA A 381 22.32 5.95 12.83
C ALA A 381 21.91 6.65 11.52
N ILE A 382 21.50 5.86 10.51
CA ILE A 382 21.00 6.37 9.23
C ILE A 382 19.74 7.21 9.45
N MET A 383 18.76 6.69 10.22
CA MET A 383 17.51 7.40 10.48
C MET A 383 17.72 8.70 11.27
N LYS A 384 18.70 8.73 12.20
CA LYS A 384 19.06 9.95 12.93
C LYS A 384 19.61 11.04 12.00
N ILE A 385 20.43 10.66 11.02
CA ILE A 385 20.93 11.62 10.03
C ILE A 385 19.78 12.12 9.15
N ILE A 386 18.93 11.21 8.64
CA ILE A 386 17.73 11.57 7.86
C ILE A 386 16.83 12.53 8.64
N GLN A 387 16.58 12.25 9.92
CA GLN A 387 15.76 13.12 10.77
C GLN A 387 16.38 14.52 10.92
N LYS A 388 17.69 14.60 11.19
CA LYS A 388 18.41 15.89 11.27
C LYS A 388 18.25 16.66 9.96
N LEU A 389 18.44 15.96 8.86
CA LEU A 389 18.30 16.45 7.49
C LEU A 389 16.88 16.98 7.22
N SER A 390 15.83 16.23 7.54
CA SER A 390 14.43 16.64 7.40
C SER A 390 14.11 17.88 8.25
N VAL A 391 14.60 17.95 9.49
CA VAL A 391 14.38 19.12 10.38
C VAL A 391 15.05 20.37 9.79
N THR A 392 16.30 20.27 9.32
CA THR A 392 17.01 21.40 8.71
C THR A 392 16.30 21.93 7.46
N MET A 393 15.64 21.07 6.68
CA MET A 393 14.90 21.46 5.48
C MET A 393 13.40 21.75 5.72
N SER A 394 12.92 21.60 6.97
CA SER A 394 11.49 21.67 7.31
C SER A 394 10.64 20.73 6.44
N LEU A 395 11.14 19.52 6.19
CA LEU A 395 10.51 18.48 5.37
C LEU A 395 9.86 17.40 6.23
N PRO A 396 8.94 16.59 5.66
CA PRO A 396 8.26 15.55 6.41
C PRO A 396 9.26 14.62 7.10
N ASN A 397 9.09 14.42 8.41
CA ASN A 397 10.00 13.60 9.19
C ASN A 397 9.71 12.11 8.99
N ILE A 398 10.43 11.46 8.08
CA ILE A 398 10.32 10.02 7.84
C ILE A 398 10.84 9.20 9.05
N GLY A 399 11.60 9.81 9.95
CA GLY A 399 11.95 9.20 11.24
C GLY A 399 10.73 8.80 12.06
N SER A 400 9.62 9.55 11.97
CA SER A 400 8.37 9.17 12.65
C SER A 400 7.68 7.99 11.97
N LEU A 401 7.85 7.78 10.65
CA LEU A 401 7.38 6.56 9.98
C LEU A 401 8.15 5.32 10.45
N ALA A 402 9.47 5.40 10.56
CA ALA A 402 10.27 4.27 11.05
C ALA A 402 9.93 3.94 12.51
N THR A 403 9.69 4.97 13.33
CA THR A 403 9.28 4.80 14.73
C THR A 403 7.86 4.29 14.85
N LYS A 404 6.90 4.81 14.06
CA LYS A 404 5.51 4.32 14.02
C LYS A 404 5.43 2.88 13.52
N ARG A 405 6.27 2.49 12.55
CA ARG A 405 6.40 1.08 12.15
C ARG A 405 6.92 0.23 13.28
N ARG A 406 7.88 0.74 14.06
CA ARG A 406 8.41 0.05 15.23
C ARG A 406 7.36 -0.12 16.33
N THR A 407 6.61 0.93 16.67
CA THR A 407 5.55 0.82 17.69
C THR A 407 4.37 -0.01 17.19
N ALA A 408 4.00 0.06 15.91
CA ALA A 408 2.99 -0.83 15.34
C ALA A 408 3.44 -2.30 15.35
N PHE A 409 4.73 -2.57 15.18
CA PHE A 409 5.31 -3.91 15.34
C PHE A 409 5.23 -4.39 16.80
N ASP A 410 5.38 -3.49 17.77
CA ASP A 410 5.33 -3.82 19.20
C ASP A 410 3.87 -3.91 19.75
N GLU A 411 2.94 -3.11 19.22
CA GLU A 411 1.54 -3.01 19.69
C GLU A 411 0.59 -3.96 18.96
N SER A 412 0.95 -4.43 17.77
CA SER A 412 0.17 -5.46 17.09
C SER A 412 0.69 -6.84 17.49
N GLU A 413 -0.16 -7.64 18.14
CA GLU A 413 0.01 -9.11 18.09
C GLU A 413 0.01 -9.63 16.63
N ALA A 414 -0.43 -8.80 15.68
CA ALA A 414 -0.33 -8.95 14.22
C ALA A 414 0.99 -8.39 13.66
N GLY A 415 2.10 -8.98 14.09
CA GLY A 415 3.39 -8.66 13.48
C GLY A 415 3.42 -9.08 12.01
N LEU A 416 3.72 -8.15 11.09
CA LEU A 416 4.93 -8.19 10.25
C LEU A 416 4.96 -7.08 9.18
N ASP A 417 6.09 -6.36 9.17
CA ASP A 417 6.48 -5.29 8.23
C ASP A 417 6.91 -5.89 6.89
N TRP A 418 6.17 -5.53 5.83
CA TRP A 418 6.51 -5.84 4.45
C TRP A 418 7.61 -4.90 3.96
N ASN A 419 8.87 -5.26 4.20
CA ASN A 419 9.97 -4.67 3.43
C ASN A 419 9.95 -5.24 2.00
N GLU A 420 9.23 -4.54 1.11
CA GLU A 420 9.36 -4.66 -0.34
C GLU A 420 10.76 -4.17 -0.76
N ARG A 421 11.72 -5.11 -0.77
CA ARG A 421 12.61 -5.19 -1.91
C ARG A 421 12.31 -6.43 -2.71
N ASN A 422 12.12 -6.18 -3.99
CA ASN A 422 11.95 -7.13 -5.09
C ASN A 422 10.66 -7.96 -5.05
N ALA A 423 9.59 -7.35 -4.54
CA ALA A 423 8.30 -7.55 -5.14
C ALA A 423 7.92 -6.21 -5.81
N SER A 424 8.36 -5.85 -7.02
CA SER A 424 7.75 -6.43 -8.23
C SER A 424 7.13 -7.77 -7.92
N SER A 425 6.02 -7.77 -7.17
CA SER A 425 5.11 -8.89 -7.18
C SER A 425 4.77 -8.91 -8.64
N VAL A 426 5.41 -9.79 -9.39
CA VAL A 426 4.91 -10.08 -10.70
C VAL A 426 3.67 -10.88 -10.30
N LEU A 427 2.46 -10.34 -10.48
CA LEU A 427 1.45 -11.10 -11.21
C LEU A 427 2.15 -11.61 -12.47
N GLN A 428 2.98 -12.64 -12.31
CA GLN A 428 3.53 -13.45 -13.36
C GLN A 428 2.29 -14.22 -13.79
N GLY A 429 1.46 -13.55 -14.58
CA GLY A 429 0.83 -14.23 -15.70
C GLY A 429 1.99 -14.82 -16.48
N SER A 430 2.33 -16.07 -16.11
CA SER A 430 3.43 -16.89 -16.58
C SER A 430 4.80 -16.19 -16.80
N LEU A 431 5.87 -16.76 -16.24
CA LEU A 431 7.24 -16.57 -16.77
C LEU A 431 7.39 -16.98 -18.24
N LEU A 432 6.36 -17.64 -18.79
CA LEU A 432 6.30 -17.94 -20.20
C LEU A 432 6.02 -16.64 -20.95
N PRO A 433 6.84 -16.27 -21.96
CA PRO A 433 6.43 -15.28 -22.94
C PRO A 433 5.07 -15.74 -23.49
N THR A 434 4.04 -14.92 -23.33
CA THR A 434 2.75 -15.20 -23.97
C THR A 434 3.03 -15.29 -25.47
N SER A 435 2.83 -16.48 -26.01
CA SER A 435 3.21 -16.87 -27.37
C SER A 435 2.49 -16.13 -28.50
N ASN A 436 1.80 -15.03 -28.22
CA ASN A 436 1.18 -14.22 -29.26
C ASN A 436 2.11 -13.10 -29.72
N MET A 437 2.59 -13.32 -30.94
CA MET A 437 3.03 -12.36 -31.95
C MET A 437 2.62 -10.91 -31.64
N HIS A 438 3.58 -9.99 -31.76
CA HIS A 438 3.49 -8.53 -31.52
C HIS A 438 3.88 -8.01 -30.12
N LEU A 439 4.86 -8.63 -29.45
CA LEU A 439 5.54 -8.04 -28.29
C LEU A 439 6.37 -6.80 -28.70
N LYS A 440 5.70 -5.66 -28.93
CA LYS A 440 6.33 -4.36 -28.63
C LYS A 440 6.74 -4.43 -27.16
N LEU A 441 8.03 -4.20 -26.89
CA LEU A 441 8.54 -4.13 -25.53
C LEU A 441 7.94 -2.90 -24.87
N TYR A 442 6.80 -3.07 -24.20
CA TYR A 442 6.16 -1.98 -23.50
C TYR A 442 7.01 -1.58 -22.29
N THR A 443 7.30 -0.29 -22.19
CA THR A 443 7.92 0.32 -21.02
C THR A 443 6.82 0.89 -20.14
N SER A 444 6.85 0.60 -18.84
CA SER A 444 5.88 1.11 -17.88
C SER A 444 5.98 2.63 -17.76
N ALA A 445 4.86 3.33 -17.87
CA ALA A 445 4.80 4.78 -17.65
C ALA A 445 4.97 5.15 -16.16
N ILE A 446 4.82 4.18 -15.24
CA ILE A 446 4.99 4.39 -13.80
C ILE A 446 6.47 4.27 -13.42
N SER A 447 7.09 3.12 -13.71
CA SER A 447 8.46 2.84 -13.28
C SER A 447 9.54 3.12 -14.34
N ASN A 448 9.13 3.36 -15.58
CA ASN A 448 10.02 3.42 -16.74
C ASN A 448 10.84 2.13 -16.96
N THR A 449 10.33 0.99 -16.47
CA THR A 449 10.96 -0.33 -16.66
C THR A 449 10.20 -1.16 -17.69
N ARG A 450 10.86 -2.16 -18.27
CA ARG A 450 10.24 -3.07 -19.23
C ARG A 450 9.20 -3.94 -18.53
N ILE A 451 7.96 -3.91 -19.02
CA ILE A 451 6.87 -4.71 -18.43
C ILE A 451 7.08 -6.19 -18.76
N GLN A 452 6.94 -7.02 -17.73
CA GLN A 452 6.87 -8.47 -17.85
C GLN A 452 5.47 -8.93 -17.41
N GLY A 453 4.75 -9.64 -18.26
CA GLY A 453 3.39 -10.13 -17.96
C GLY A 453 2.27 -9.24 -18.48
N ARG A 454 1.13 -9.23 -17.76
CA ARG A 454 -0.09 -8.48 -18.16
C ARG A 454 0.11 -6.97 -18.03
N VAL A 455 -0.48 -6.26 -18.98
CA VAL A 455 -0.37 -4.82 -19.12
C VAL A 455 -1.73 -4.16 -18.93
N VAL A 456 -1.76 -3.05 -18.20
CA VAL A 456 -2.90 -2.13 -18.10
C VAL A 456 -2.62 -0.93 -19.00
N VAL A 457 -3.60 -0.54 -19.80
CA VAL A 457 -3.53 0.66 -20.65
C VAL A 457 -3.96 1.85 -19.81
N LEU A 458 -3.06 2.82 -19.63
CA LEU A 458 -3.29 3.98 -18.76
C LEU A 458 -3.96 5.15 -19.51
N SER A 459 -3.69 5.27 -20.80
CA SER A 459 -4.27 6.33 -21.64
C SER A 459 -4.38 5.86 -23.08
N GLU A 460 -5.23 6.54 -23.87
CA GLU A 460 -5.45 6.25 -25.29
C GLU A 460 -4.17 6.36 -26.13
N ARG A 461 -3.12 7.01 -25.62
CA ARG A 461 -1.87 7.29 -26.34
C ARG A 461 -0.79 6.20 -26.20
N GLY A 462 -1.14 5.02 -25.70
CA GLY A 462 -0.19 3.91 -25.58
C GLY A 462 0.77 4.06 -24.39
N SER A 463 0.31 4.67 -23.30
CA SER A 463 0.97 4.54 -22.00
C SER A 463 0.49 3.27 -21.33
N TYR A 464 1.44 2.49 -20.81
CA TYR A 464 1.18 1.16 -20.26
C TYR A 464 1.74 1.06 -18.85
N ALA A 465 1.15 0.24 -18.00
CA ALA A 465 1.74 -0.16 -16.72
C ALA A 465 1.63 -1.67 -16.56
N SER A 466 2.51 -2.28 -15.76
CA SER A 466 2.24 -3.63 -15.32
C SER A 466 1.02 -3.62 -14.39
N ILE A 467 0.27 -4.72 -14.37
CA ILE A 467 -0.92 -4.84 -13.51
C ILE A 467 -0.60 -4.60 -12.02
N ASN A 468 0.58 -5.00 -11.56
CA ASN A 468 0.98 -4.83 -10.16
C ASN A 468 1.30 -3.38 -9.81
N GLU A 469 1.98 -2.67 -10.71
CA GLU A 469 2.18 -1.24 -10.55
C GLU A 469 0.85 -0.50 -10.54
N ALA A 470 -0.08 -0.90 -11.42
CA ALA A 470 -1.41 -0.31 -11.47
C ALA A 470 -2.20 -0.56 -10.17
N ILE A 471 -2.14 -1.78 -9.60
CA ILE A 471 -2.78 -2.12 -8.32
C ILE A 471 -2.15 -1.31 -7.18
N SER A 472 -0.83 -1.35 -7.04
CA SER A 472 -0.11 -0.63 -5.98
C SER A 472 -0.30 0.88 -6.07
N TRP A 473 -0.40 1.42 -7.29
CA TRP A 473 -0.73 2.82 -7.54
C TRP A 473 -2.17 3.12 -7.13
N ARG A 474 -3.15 2.37 -7.65
CA ARG A 474 -4.59 2.61 -7.39
C ARG A 474 -4.91 2.55 -5.90
N ARG A 475 -4.22 1.71 -5.13
CA ARG A 475 -4.38 1.58 -3.67
C ARG A 475 -4.22 2.90 -2.93
N VAL A 476 -3.34 3.79 -3.41
CA VAL A 476 -3.09 5.10 -2.77
C VAL A 476 -3.60 6.27 -3.60
N ASN A 477 -3.63 6.15 -4.92
CA ASN A 477 -4.03 7.21 -5.83
C ASN A 477 -4.87 6.64 -6.98
N PRO A 478 -6.17 6.98 -7.08
CA PRO A 478 -6.99 6.50 -8.19
C PRO A 478 -6.62 7.13 -9.52
N PHE A 479 -5.99 8.32 -9.52
CA PHE A 479 -5.70 9.08 -10.73
C PHE A 479 -4.53 8.48 -11.50
N SER A 480 -4.64 8.50 -12.83
CA SER A 480 -3.62 8.01 -13.77
C SER A 480 -2.28 8.74 -13.56
N PRO A 481 -1.15 8.02 -13.64
CA PRO A 481 0.19 8.60 -13.55
C PRO A 481 0.51 9.54 -14.71
N VAL A 482 -0.29 9.55 -15.78
CA VAL A 482 -0.14 10.44 -16.94
C VAL A 482 -0.68 11.85 -16.66
N LEU A 483 -1.32 12.07 -15.50
CA LEU A 483 -1.87 13.36 -15.08
C LEU A 483 -2.96 13.92 -16.01
N ASP A 484 -3.68 13.04 -16.70
CA ASP A 484 -4.82 13.40 -17.56
C ASP A 484 -6.14 13.53 -16.77
N GLY A 485 -6.14 13.16 -15.49
CA GLY A 485 -7.30 13.17 -14.62
C GLY A 485 -8.17 11.91 -14.72
N LYS A 486 -7.83 10.97 -15.62
CA LYS A 486 -8.53 9.70 -15.73
C LYS A 486 -8.22 8.80 -14.53
N ILE A 487 -9.13 7.90 -14.19
CA ILE A 487 -8.92 6.89 -13.14
C ILE A 487 -8.32 5.62 -13.77
N ILE A 488 -7.43 4.95 -13.03
CA ILE A 488 -6.92 3.64 -13.44
C ILE A 488 -7.99 2.57 -13.25
N ASN A 489 -8.56 2.09 -14.34
CA ASN A 489 -9.43 0.91 -14.34
C ASN A 489 -8.56 -0.36 -14.36
N LEU A 490 -8.79 -1.26 -13.40
CA LEU A 490 -8.03 -2.51 -13.23
C LEU A 490 -8.74 -3.70 -13.86
#